data_AF-A0A7V8NWF9-F1
#
_entry.id   AF-A0A7V8NWF9-F1
#
_cell.length_a   1.000
_cell.length_b   1.000
_cell.length_c   1.000
_cell.angle_alpha   90.00
_cell.angle_beta   90.00
_cell.angle_gamma   90.00
#
_symmetry.space_group_name_H-M   'P 1'
#
loop_
_entity.id
_entity.type
_entity.pdbx_description
1 polymer ?
#
loop_
_entity_poly.entity_id
_entity_poly.type
_entity_poly.pdbx_seq_one_letter_code
_entity_poly.pdbx_strand_id
1 'polypeptide(L)'
;MRHASVVILTDETEFARLLTACWQAERQAPAVTVLTSDLWQEQDAPARDLVVLGPVRDGQLTNVLRSLDPSTAVILCVPADSKEFGQLRVRYPRLVHV
;
A
#
# COMPACT_ATOMS: atom_id res chain seq x y z
N MET A 1 1.58 -13.82 14.16
CA MET A 1 2.07 -12.43 13.98
C MET A 1 1.33 -11.56 14.99
N ARG A 2 1.97 -11.14 16.08
CA ARG A 2 1.37 -10.15 17.01
C ARG A 2 2.08 -8.83 16.70
N HIS A 3 1.33 -7.80 16.30
CA HIS A 3 1.79 -6.46 15.88
C HIS A 3 2.23 -6.32 14.42
N ALA A 4 1.38 -6.72 13.46
CA ALA A 4 1.61 -6.34 12.07
C ALA A 4 1.45 -4.82 11.90
N SER A 5 2.42 -4.15 11.27
CA SER A 5 2.32 -2.74 10.90
C SER A 5 1.87 -2.61 9.44
N VAL A 6 0.76 -1.90 9.24
CA VAL A 6 0.17 -1.69 7.93
C VAL A 6 0.14 -0.21 7.60
N VAL A 7 0.59 0.14 6.40
CA VAL A 7 0.39 1.48 5.84
C VAL A 7 -0.64 1.45 4.73
N ILE A 8 -1.65 2.29 4.88
CA ILE A 8 -2.58 2.61 3.79
C ILE A 8 -2.06 3.88 3.15
N LEU A 9 -1.63 3.78 1.89
CA LEU A 9 -1.19 4.92 1.10
C LEU A 9 -2.22 5.22 0.02
N THR A 10 -2.89 6.36 0.13
CA THR A 10 -3.99 6.75 -0.76
C THR A 10 -4.22 8.25 -0.70
N ASP A 11 -4.59 8.86 -1.83
CA ASP A 11 -5.12 10.22 -1.85
C ASP A 11 -6.66 10.24 -1.72
N GLU A 12 -7.30 9.06 -1.65
CA GLU A 12 -8.74 8.90 -1.52
C GLU A 12 -9.17 8.59 -0.07
N THR A 13 -9.79 9.57 0.58
CA THR A 13 -10.21 9.48 1.98
C THR A 13 -11.24 8.37 2.24
N GLU A 14 -12.19 8.16 1.33
CA GLU A 14 -13.21 7.11 1.49
C GLU A 14 -12.61 5.71 1.47
N PHE A 15 -11.64 5.48 0.59
CA PHE A 15 -10.88 4.23 0.53
C PHE A 15 -10.19 3.93 1.88
N ALA A 16 -9.44 4.89 2.43
CA ALA A 16 -8.76 4.73 3.72
C ALA A 16 -9.77 4.46 4.85
N ARG A 17 -10.90 5.17 4.86
CA ARG A 17 -11.94 5.02 5.88
C ARG A 17 -12.57 3.64 5.83
N LEU A 18 -12.92 3.15 4.64
CA LEU A 18 -13.52 1.83 4.44
C LEU A 18 -12.57 0.72 4.90
N LEU A 19 -11.32 0.75 4.45
CA LEU A 19 -10.35 -0.28 4.80
C LEU A 19 -10.02 -0.29 6.29
N THR A 20 -9.87 0.89 6.90
CA THR A 20 -9.67 1.02 8.35
C THR A 20 -10.87 0.46 9.12
N ALA A 21 -12.10 0.78 8.69
CA ALA A 21 -13.32 0.27 9.32
C ALA A 21 -13.42 -1.27 9.23
N CYS A 22 -13.05 -1.86 8.10
CA CYS A 22 -12.98 -3.31 7.93
C CYS A 22 -12.05 -3.96 8.96
N TRP A 23 -10.84 -3.41 9.18
CA TRP A 23 -9.90 -3.97 10.15
C TRP A 23 -10.30 -3.71 11.61
N GLN A 24 -10.99 -2.61 11.91
CA GLN A 24 -11.50 -2.36 13.26
C GLN A 24 -12.59 -3.37 13.66
N ALA A 25 -13.28 -3.99 12.69
CA ALA A 25 -14.23 -5.07 12.96
C ALA A 25 -13.55 -6.42 13.27
N GLU A 26 -12.25 -6.55 12.99
CA GLU A 26 -11.51 -7.79 13.19
C GLU A 26 -11.02 -7.95 14.63
N ARG A 27 -11.00 -9.20 15.11
CA ARG A 27 -10.55 -9.52 16.49
C ARG A 27 -9.08 -9.21 16.73
N GLN A 28 -8.27 -9.15 15.67
CA GLN A 28 -6.85 -8.79 15.71
C GLN A 28 -6.57 -7.76 14.61
N ALA A 29 -6.64 -6.48 14.97
CA ALA A 29 -6.33 -5.39 14.06
C ALA A 29 -4.81 -5.11 14.03
N PRO A 30 -4.23 -4.83 12.85
CA PRO A 30 -2.86 -4.33 12.75
C PRO A 30 -2.76 -2.89 13.28
N ALA A 31 -1.54 -2.44 13.54
CA ALA A 31 -1.27 -1.02 13.71
C ALA A 31 -1.35 -0.35 12.33
N VAL A 32 -2.40 0.43 12.10
CA VAL A 32 -2.66 1.10 10.82
C VAL A 32 -2.12 2.53 10.87
N THR A 33 -1.33 2.90 9.86
CA THR A 33 -1.00 4.29 9.56
C THR A 33 -1.55 4.65 8.19
N VAL A 34 -2.22 5.80 8.07
CA VAL A 34 -2.74 6.31 6.81
C VAL A 34 -1.86 7.46 6.35
N LEU A 35 -1.37 7.39 5.11
CA LEU A 35 -0.55 8.42 4.49
C LEU A 35 -1.16 8.80 3.14
N THR A 36 -1.09 10.09 2.81
CA THR A 36 -1.33 10.56 1.45
C THR A 36 -0.05 10.42 0.62
N SER A 37 -0.16 10.49 -0.70
CA SER A 37 1.01 10.39 -1.57
C SER A 37 2.01 11.55 -1.38
N ASP A 38 1.53 12.71 -0.91
CA ASP A 38 2.38 13.88 -0.62
C ASP A 38 3.24 13.70 0.64
N LEU A 39 2.78 12.89 1.59
CA LEU A 39 3.47 12.62 2.85
C LEU A 39 4.41 11.42 2.74
N TRP A 40 4.44 10.74 1.60
CA TRP A 40 5.31 9.60 1.39
C TRP A 40 6.73 10.03 1.04
N GLN A 41 7.67 9.82 1.95
CA GLN A 41 9.10 10.00 1.69
C GLN A 41 9.84 8.67 1.69
N GLU A 42 10.92 8.57 0.90
CA GLU A 42 11.76 7.36 0.77
C GLU A 42 12.30 6.86 2.13
N GLN A 43 12.40 7.73 3.12
CA GLN A 43 12.92 7.43 4.46
C GLN A 43 11.84 6.98 5.46
N ASP A 44 10.56 7.06 5.08
CA ASP A 44 9.45 6.69 5.98
C ASP A 44 9.26 5.19 6.10
N ALA A 45 10.07 4.34 5.47
CA ALA A 45 9.89 2.87 5.46
C ALA A 45 10.82 2.12 6.43
N PRO A 46 10.72 2.26 7.76
CA PRO A 46 11.15 1.16 8.62
C PRO A 46 10.27 -0.05 8.32
N ALA A 47 10.80 -1.26 8.54
CA ALA A 47 10.19 -2.55 8.18
C ALA A 47 8.67 -2.59 8.41
N ARG A 48 7.90 -2.36 7.34
CA ARG A 48 6.45 -2.51 7.31
C ARG A 48 6.12 -3.90 6.82
N ASP A 49 5.18 -4.55 7.50
CA ASP A 49 4.76 -5.89 7.12
C ASP A 49 3.91 -5.86 5.84
N LEU A 50 3.17 -4.76 5.62
CA LEU A 50 2.28 -4.59 4.49
C LEU A 50 2.06 -3.11 4.13
N VAL A 51 2.08 -2.81 2.84
CA VAL A 51 1.62 -1.54 2.26
C VAL A 51 0.37 -1.81 1.40
N VAL A 52 -0.72 -1.10 1.68
CA VAL A 52 -1.91 -1.10 0.83
C VAL A 52 -1.96 0.21 0.06
N LEU A 53 -1.78 0.11 -1.26
CA LEU A 53 -1.83 1.21 -2.21
C LEU A 53 -3.25 1.36 -2.74
N GLY A 54 -3.95 2.39 -2.28
CA GLY A 54 -5.21 2.83 -2.86
C GLY A 54 -4.99 3.79 -4.03
N PRO A 55 -6.08 4.40 -4.54
CA PRO A 55 -6.00 5.42 -5.57
C PRO A 55 -5.13 6.60 -5.12
N VAL A 56 -4.14 6.95 -5.95
CA VAL A 56 -3.22 8.07 -5.76
C VAL A 56 -3.21 8.92 -7.02
N ARG A 57 -2.80 10.18 -6.90
CA ARG A 57 -2.62 11.07 -8.06
C ARG A 57 -1.67 10.47 -9.10
N ASP A 58 -1.90 10.83 -10.36
CA ASP A 58 -1.08 10.38 -11.48
C ASP A 58 0.41 10.63 -11.25
N GLY A 59 1.24 9.66 -11.62
CA GLY A 59 2.70 9.71 -11.45
C GLY A 59 3.20 9.35 -10.04
N GLN A 60 2.34 9.34 -9.02
CA GLN A 60 2.74 8.99 -7.65
C GLN A 60 2.89 7.49 -7.43
N LEU A 61 2.09 6.68 -8.14
CA LEU A 61 2.13 5.23 -7.98
C LEU A 61 3.52 4.64 -8.22
N THR A 62 4.14 5.00 -9.34
CA THR A 62 5.47 4.51 -9.72
C THR A 62 6.56 5.04 -8.79
N ASN A 63 6.40 6.25 -8.24
CA ASN A 63 7.32 6.80 -7.24
C ASN A 63 7.27 6.01 -5.94
N VAL A 64 6.06 5.74 -5.43
CA VAL A 64 5.89 4.96 -4.20
C VAL A 64 6.46 3.56 -4.39
N LEU A 65 6.07 2.85 -5.46
CA LEU A 65 6.56 1.49 -5.70
C LEU A 65 8.09 1.43 -5.77
N ARG A 66 8.76 2.36 -6.48
CA ARG A 66 10.23 2.40 -6.58
C ARG A 66 10.95 2.62 -5.25
N SER A 67 10.31 3.30 -4.31
CA SER A 67 10.89 3.54 -2.98
C SER A 67 10.72 2.37 -2.02
N LEU A 68 9.87 1.39 -2.35
CA LEU A 68 9.63 0.22 -1.50
C LEU A 68 10.74 -0.81 -1.66
N ASP A 69 11.15 -1.40 -0.54
CA ASP A 69 12.00 -2.58 -0.56
C ASP A 69 11.28 -3.73 -1.31
N PRO A 70 11.95 -4.44 -2.25
CA PRO A 70 11.34 -5.53 -3.03
C PRO A 70 10.75 -6.68 -2.21
N SER A 71 11.16 -6.84 -0.95
CA SER A 71 10.65 -7.84 -0.01
C SER A 71 9.37 -7.41 0.71
N THR A 72 9.00 -6.13 0.64
CA THR A 72 7.76 -5.58 1.22
C THR A 72 6.55 -6.21 0.55
N ALA A 73 5.58 -6.65 1.35
CA ALA A 73 4.29 -7.08 0.80
C ALA A 73 3.46 -5.85 0.41
N VAL A 74 2.90 -5.86 -0.80
CA VAL A 74 2.15 -4.72 -1.34
C VAL A 74 0.83 -5.21 -1.92
N ILE A 75 -0.27 -4.59 -1.53
CA ILE A 75 -1.59 -4.79 -2.14
C ILE A 75 -1.95 -3.52 -2.91
N LEU A 76 -2.26 -3.67 -4.19
CA LEU A 76 -2.61 -2.61 -5.12
C LEU A 76 -4.12 -2.63 -5.35
N CYS A 77 -4.80 -1.55 -5.00
CA CYS A 77 -6.25 -1.37 -5.12
C CYS A 77 -6.55 -0.19 -6.05
N VAL A 78 -6.00 -0.23 -7.26
CA VAL A 78 -6.20 0.78 -8.31
C VAL A 78 -6.52 0.10 -9.62
N PRO A 79 -7.25 0.71 -10.57
CA PRO A 79 -7.39 0.16 -11.91
C PRO A 79 -6.01 0.12 -12.59
N ALA A 80 -5.38 -1.04 -12.64
CA ALA A 80 -4.09 -1.20 -13.29
C ALA A 80 -4.29 -1.62 -14.75
N ASP A 81 -3.57 -0.98 -15.67
CA ASP A 81 -3.40 -1.55 -17.01
C ASP A 81 -2.62 -2.86 -16.88
N SER A 82 -3.18 -3.93 -17.41
CA SER A 82 -2.66 -5.31 -17.34
C SER A 82 -1.16 -5.44 -17.71
N LYS A 83 -0.67 -4.59 -18.63
CA LYS A 83 0.75 -4.58 -19.05
C LYS A 83 1.68 -3.92 -18.02
N GLU A 84 1.22 -2.87 -17.35
CA GLU A 84 2.00 -2.19 -16.32
C GLU A 84 2.13 -3.08 -15.09
N PHE A 85 1.02 -3.74 -14.71
CA PHE A 85 1.01 -4.67 -13.59
C PHE A 85 1.95 -5.87 -13.78
N GLY A 86 2.03 -6.43 -15.00
CA GLY A 86 2.95 -7.52 -15.31
C GLY A 86 4.42 -7.17 -15.07
N GLN A 87 4.82 -5.94 -15.42
CA GLN A 87 6.18 -5.45 -15.19
C GLN A 87 6.47 -5.22 -13.71
N LEU A 88 5.48 -4.71 -12.96
CA LEU A 88 5.60 -4.50 -11.52
C LEU A 88 5.75 -5.81 -10.74
N ARG A 89 5.03 -6.88 -11.12
CA ARG A 89 5.18 -8.20 -10.47
C ARG A 89 6.56 -8.83 -10.62
N VAL A 90 7.27 -8.56 -11.73
CA VAL A 90 8.65 -9.03 -11.90
C VAL A 90 9.59 -8.35 -10.89
N ARG A 91 9.34 -7.07 -10.58
CA ARG A 91 10.15 -6.29 -9.65
C ARG A 91 9.75 -6.51 -8.18
N TYR A 92 8.46 -6.71 -7.92
CA TYR A 92 7.88 -6.88 -6.59
C TYR A 92 7.12 -8.22 -6.55
N PRO A 93 7.80 -9.34 -6.21
CA PRO A 93 7.21 -10.68 -6.30
C PRO A 93 6.00 -10.89 -5.39
N ARG A 94 5.88 -10.07 -4.33
CA ARG A 94 4.81 -10.09 -3.33
C ARG A 94 3.67 -9.10 -3.63
N LEU A 95 3.67 -8.48 -4.81
CA LEU A 95 2.62 -7.56 -5.22
C LEU A 95 1.34 -8.31 -5.59
N VAL A 96 0.22 -7.93 -4.97
CA VAL A 96 -1.14 -8.43 -5.25
C VAL A 96 -1.98 -7.26 -5.80
N HIS A 97 -2.82 -7.51 -6.79
CA HIS A 97 -3.76 -6.54 -7.35
C HIS A 97 -5.18 -7.04 -7.17
N VAL A 98 -6.07 -6.16 -6.68
CA VAL A 98 -7.46 -6.45 -6.32
C VAL A 98 -8.38 -5.47 -7.02
#